data_AF-A0A3A5VVW6-F1
#
_entry.id   AF-A0A3A5VVW6-F1
#
_cell.length_a   1.000
_cell.length_b   1.000
_cell.length_c   1.000
_cell.angle_alpha   90.00
_cell.angle_beta   90.00
_cell.angle_gamma   90.00
#
_symmetry.space_group_name_H-M   'P 1'
#
loop_
_entity.id
_entity.type
_entity.pdbx_description
1 polymer ?
#
loop_
_entity_poly.entity_id
_entity_poly.type
_entity_poly.pdbx_seq_one_letter_code
_entity_poly.pdbx_strand_id
1 'polypeptide(L)'
;MNRHLSSIVPTHTVLEGGGFKVRRPAAMGRLMSPFLLLDEMGPVTYKPGEAVGAPDHPHRGFETVTYLLEGGMKHADSAGNSGDLNPGDVQWMTAGRGVIHSELPQDHMMEHGGLMHG
;
A
#
# COMPACT_ATOMS: atom_id res chain seq x y z
N MET A 1 -28.59 -15.38 -5.41
CA MET A 1 -28.34 -14.48 -4.26
C MET A 1 -28.39 -13.06 -4.80
N ASN A 2 -29.42 -12.27 -4.49
CA ASN A 2 -29.47 -10.87 -4.92
C ASN A 2 -28.71 -10.02 -3.92
N ARG A 3 -27.60 -9.42 -4.34
CA ARG A 3 -26.87 -8.42 -3.56
C ARG A 3 -27.44 -7.04 -3.91
N HIS A 4 -27.63 -6.20 -2.89
CA HIS A 4 -28.02 -4.81 -3.04
C HIS A 4 -27.00 -3.93 -2.30
N LEU A 5 -26.81 -2.71 -2.81
CA LEU A 5 -25.95 -1.72 -2.18
C LEU A 5 -26.55 -1.33 -0.82
N SER A 6 -25.83 -1.64 0.27
CA SER A 6 -26.29 -1.28 1.62
C SER A 6 -25.87 0.13 2.02
N SER A 7 -24.70 0.60 1.57
CA SER A 7 -24.20 1.94 1.89
C SER A 7 -23.07 2.33 0.93
N ILE A 8 -22.83 3.64 0.82
CA ILE A 8 -21.65 4.23 0.18
C ILE A 8 -20.88 4.97 1.26
N VAL A 9 -19.60 4.66 1.42
CA VAL A 9 -18.72 5.29 2.40
C VAL A 9 -17.75 6.22 1.66
N PRO A 10 -17.71 7.53 1.97
CA PRO A 10 -16.74 8.43 1.37
C PRO A 10 -15.32 8.12 1.86
N THR A 11 -14.33 8.50 1.08
CA THR A 11 -12.93 8.45 1.48
C THR A 11 -12.44 9.80 2.00
N HIS A 12 -11.36 9.78 2.77
CA HIS A 12 -10.60 10.95 3.17
C HIS A 12 -9.11 10.70 2.92
N THR A 13 -8.34 11.77 2.75
CA THR A 13 -6.90 11.66 2.51
C THR A 13 -6.14 11.68 3.82
N VAL A 14 -5.21 10.74 3.99
CA VAL A 14 -4.25 10.70 5.10
C VAL A 14 -2.83 10.53 4.55
N LEU A 15 -1.83 10.79 5.40
CA LEU A 15 -0.42 10.55 5.08
C LEU A 15 0.06 9.32 5.83
N GLU A 16 0.78 8.44 5.14
CA GLU A 16 1.33 7.20 5.69
C GLU A 16 2.84 7.10 5.41
N GLY A 17 3.54 6.26 6.20
CA GLY A 17 4.97 5.98 6.04
C GLY A 17 5.84 7.24 5.98
N GLY A 18 6.66 7.36 4.93
CA GLY A 18 7.50 8.53 4.64
C GLY A 18 6.75 9.76 4.12
N GLY A 19 5.40 9.76 4.16
CA GLY A 19 4.56 10.88 3.77
C GLY A 19 3.82 10.71 2.44
N PHE A 20 3.62 9.48 1.95
CA PHE A 20 2.78 9.27 0.77
C PHE A 20 1.29 9.43 1.12
N LYS A 21 0.54 10.01 0.19
CA LYS A 21 -0.90 10.28 0.35
C LYS A 21 -1.69 9.04 -0.01
N VAL A 22 -2.58 8.63 0.88
CA VAL A 22 -3.55 7.56 0.62
C VAL A 22 -4.97 8.07 0.80
N ARG A 23 -5.91 7.52 0.04
CA ARG A 23 -7.35 7.68 0.25
C ARG A 23 -7.88 6.49 1.04
N ARG A 24 -8.41 6.76 2.23
CA ARG A 24 -8.94 5.76 3.15
C ARG A 24 -10.45 5.91 3.33
N PRO A 25 -11.26 4.84 3.31
CA PRO A 25 -12.67 4.92 3.68
C PRO A 25 -12.85 5.51 5.09
N ALA A 26 -13.74 6.49 5.23
CA ALA A 26 -13.95 7.22 6.50
C ALA A 26 -14.53 6.36 7.62
N ALA A 27 -15.17 5.25 7.27
CA ALA A 27 -15.67 4.26 8.22
C ALA A 27 -15.21 2.86 7.81
N MET A 28 -14.29 2.30 8.58
CA MET A 28 -13.92 0.89 8.53
C MET A 28 -14.08 0.30 9.94
N GLY A 29 -14.64 -0.90 10.03
CA GLY A 29 -14.97 -1.52 11.31
C GLY A 29 -15.51 -2.93 11.13
N ARG A 30 -16.13 -3.49 12.18
CA ARG A 30 -16.66 -4.87 12.19
C ARG A 30 -17.56 -5.23 10.99
N LEU A 31 -18.20 -4.24 10.37
CA LEU A 31 -19.02 -4.41 9.16
C LEU A 31 -18.22 -4.93 7.95
N MET A 32 -16.89 -4.75 7.95
CA MET A 32 -16.01 -5.14 6.86
C MET A 32 -15.15 -6.36 7.20
N SER A 33 -15.37 -7.02 8.35
CA SER A 33 -14.67 -8.28 8.68
C SER A 33 -14.77 -9.26 7.51
N PRO A 34 -13.65 -9.80 7.01
CA PRO A 34 -12.32 -9.86 7.65
C PRO A 34 -11.35 -8.70 7.32
N PHE A 35 -11.74 -7.71 6.52
CA PHE A 35 -10.89 -6.58 6.14
C PHE A 35 -10.73 -5.58 7.29
N LEU A 36 -9.48 -5.23 7.58
CA LEU A 36 -9.11 -4.30 8.66
C LEU A 36 -8.86 -2.88 8.14
N LEU A 37 -8.24 -2.79 6.97
CA LEU A 37 -7.83 -1.54 6.34
C LEU A 37 -7.84 -1.69 4.82
N LEU A 38 -8.21 -0.61 4.13
CA LEU A 38 -8.06 -0.45 2.70
C LEU A 38 -7.63 0.98 2.43
N ASP A 39 -6.50 1.11 1.76
CA ASP A 39 -5.96 2.38 1.29
C ASP A 39 -5.75 2.30 -0.20
N GLU A 40 -6.08 3.38 -0.90
CA GLU A 40 -5.64 3.63 -2.27
C GLU A 40 -4.49 4.63 -2.23
N MET A 41 -3.31 4.22 -2.66
CA MET A 41 -2.11 5.05 -2.75
C MET A 41 -2.11 5.84 -4.06
N GLY A 42 -2.03 7.16 -3.99
CA GLY A 42 -2.10 7.99 -5.19
C GLY A 42 -3.52 8.06 -5.79
N PRO A 43 -3.69 8.23 -7.12
CA PRO A 43 -2.65 8.46 -8.10
C PRO A 43 -1.91 9.77 -7.81
N VAL A 44 -0.60 9.75 -7.97
CA VAL A 44 0.27 10.91 -7.80
C VAL A 44 1.43 10.84 -8.78
N THR A 45 1.75 11.95 -9.44
CA THR A 45 2.94 12.06 -10.28
C THR A 45 4.06 12.69 -9.48
N TYR A 46 5.11 11.91 -9.20
CA TYR A 46 6.34 12.39 -8.58
C TYR A 46 7.30 12.94 -9.63
N LYS A 47 8.09 13.95 -9.27
CA LYS A 47 9.27 14.36 -10.05
C LYS A 47 10.48 13.51 -9.66
N PRO A 48 11.57 13.54 -10.45
CA PRO A 48 12.86 12.99 -10.04
C PRO A 48 13.24 13.41 -8.62
N GLY A 49 13.57 12.42 -7.78
CA GLY A 49 13.97 12.58 -6.39
C GLY A 49 12.84 12.79 -5.38
N GLU A 50 11.57 12.86 -5.82
CA GLU A 50 10.43 13.16 -4.94
C GLU A 50 9.61 11.93 -4.55
N ALA A 51 9.85 10.77 -5.16
CA ALA A 51 9.13 9.54 -4.81
C ALA A 51 9.40 9.15 -3.35
N VAL A 52 8.34 8.73 -2.65
CA VAL A 52 8.37 8.38 -1.23
C VAL A 52 7.76 6.99 -1.02
N GLY A 53 8.17 6.32 0.04
CA GLY A 53 7.62 5.02 0.46
C GLY A 53 7.54 4.91 1.97
N ALA A 54 7.34 3.70 2.48
CA ALA A 54 7.39 3.39 3.91
C ALA A 54 8.77 2.80 4.26
N PRO A 55 9.58 3.46 5.11
CA PRO A 55 10.78 2.83 5.67
C PRO A 55 10.41 1.67 6.61
N ASP A 56 11.41 1.04 7.22
CA ASP A 56 11.22 -0.08 8.15
C ASP A 56 10.11 0.18 9.18
N HIS A 57 9.08 -0.67 9.16
CA HIS A 57 7.96 -0.62 10.08
C HIS A 57 7.41 -2.03 10.39
N PRO A 58 6.78 -2.25 11.57
CA PRO A 58 6.32 -3.56 11.99
C PRO A 58 4.85 -3.85 11.61
N HIS A 59 4.55 -5.12 11.31
CA HIS A 59 3.18 -5.67 11.33
C HIS A 59 3.12 -6.96 12.15
N ARG A 60 1.94 -7.28 12.70
CA ARG A 60 1.67 -8.53 13.43
C ARG A 60 0.17 -8.84 13.45
N GLY A 61 -0.18 -10.10 13.26
CA GLY A 61 -1.54 -10.62 13.51
C GLY A 61 -2.53 -10.51 12.34
N PHE A 62 -2.10 -10.01 11.20
CA PHE A 62 -2.90 -9.90 9.97
C PHE A 62 -2.02 -10.06 8.72
N GLU A 63 -2.61 -9.85 7.56
CA GLU A 63 -1.95 -9.90 6.26
C GLU A 63 -2.09 -8.56 5.56
N THR A 64 -1.05 -8.15 4.82
CA THR A 64 -1.13 -7.02 3.89
C THR A 64 -1.24 -7.56 2.47
N VAL A 65 -2.06 -6.90 1.66
CA VAL A 65 -2.20 -7.20 0.24
C VAL A 65 -2.01 -5.90 -0.52
N THR A 66 -0.92 -5.81 -1.26
CA THR A 66 -0.57 -4.66 -2.10
C THR A 66 -0.78 -5.06 -3.55
N TYR A 67 -1.53 -4.25 -4.30
CA TYR A 67 -1.74 -4.41 -5.73
C TYR A 67 -1.33 -3.12 -6.43
N LEU A 68 -0.31 -3.18 -7.28
CA LEU A 68 0.23 -1.97 -7.88
C LEU A 68 -0.44 -1.70 -9.24
N LEU A 69 -1.02 -0.51 -9.40
CA LEU A 69 -1.69 -0.10 -10.63
C LEU A 69 -0.70 0.55 -11.61
N GLU A 70 0.18 1.43 -11.11
CA GLU A 70 1.17 2.19 -11.88
C GLU A 70 2.42 2.47 -11.04
N GLY A 71 3.58 2.62 -11.69
CA GLY A 71 4.87 2.91 -11.05
C GLY A 71 5.67 1.66 -10.70
N GLY A 72 6.48 1.72 -9.65
CA GLY A 72 7.30 0.59 -9.21
C GLY A 72 7.69 0.68 -7.74
N MET A 73 7.53 -0.43 -7.02
CA MET A 73 7.89 -0.57 -5.60
C MET A 73 8.90 -1.70 -5.38
N LYS A 74 9.65 -1.60 -4.29
CA LYS A 74 10.51 -2.65 -3.76
C LYS A 74 10.17 -2.93 -2.31
N HIS A 75 10.08 -4.21 -1.96
CA HIS A 75 9.89 -4.72 -0.62
C HIS A 75 11.18 -5.37 -0.11
N ALA A 76 11.46 -5.23 1.18
CA ALA A 76 12.46 -6.01 1.90
C ALA A 76 12.00 -6.22 3.34
N ASP A 77 12.28 -7.39 3.92
CA ASP A 77 11.85 -7.71 5.29
C ASP A 77 12.93 -8.36 6.17
N SER A 78 12.63 -8.35 7.48
CA SER A 78 13.45 -8.92 8.56
C SER A 78 13.65 -10.44 8.51
N ALA A 79 12.91 -11.17 7.66
CA ALA A 79 13.15 -12.59 7.41
C ALA A 79 14.11 -12.81 6.22
N GLY A 80 14.57 -11.73 5.59
CA GLY A 80 15.50 -11.76 4.47
C GLY A 80 14.82 -11.90 3.11
N ASN A 81 13.49 -11.78 3.02
CA ASN A 81 12.83 -11.76 1.73
C ASN A 81 12.87 -10.34 1.15
N SER A 82 12.91 -10.26 -0.17
CA SER A 82 12.81 -9.02 -0.92
C SER A 82 12.16 -9.27 -2.28
N GLY A 83 11.58 -8.24 -2.88
CA GLY A 83 10.99 -8.35 -4.20
C GLY A 83 10.55 -7.02 -4.77
N ASP A 84 10.52 -6.95 -6.09
CA ASP A 84 10.03 -5.80 -6.83
C ASP A 84 8.56 -6.03 -7.22
N LEU A 85 7.73 -4.99 -7.10
CA LEU A 85 6.37 -4.94 -7.60
C LEU A 85 6.29 -3.96 -8.76
N ASN A 86 5.76 -4.42 -9.88
CA ASN A 86 5.50 -3.65 -11.10
C ASN A 86 3.99 -3.54 -11.34
N PRO A 87 3.54 -2.74 -12.31
CA PRO A 87 2.12 -2.60 -12.61
C PRO A 87 1.45 -3.95 -12.92
N GLY A 88 0.38 -4.26 -12.20
CA GLY A 88 -0.35 -5.53 -12.27
C GLY A 88 0.13 -6.61 -11.30
N ASP A 89 1.26 -6.41 -10.60
CA ASP A 89 1.75 -7.36 -9.60
C ASP A 89 0.95 -7.27 -8.30
N VAL A 90 0.86 -8.41 -7.61
CA VAL A 90 0.26 -8.53 -6.27
C VAL A 90 1.31 -9.07 -5.31
N GLN A 91 1.46 -8.41 -4.16
CA GLN A 91 2.12 -8.99 -3.00
C GLN A 91 1.09 -9.28 -1.92
N TRP A 92 1.03 -10.54 -1.47
CA TRP A 92 0.24 -10.95 -0.33
C TRP A 92 1.19 -11.43 0.77
N MET A 93 1.37 -10.62 1.81
CA MET A 93 2.32 -10.87 2.89
C MET A 93 1.58 -11.26 4.17
N THR A 94 1.83 -12.47 4.67
CA THR A 94 1.34 -12.91 5.99
C THR A 94 2.31 -12.46 7.10
N ALA A 95 1.96 -11.41 7.85
CA ALA A 95 2.81 -10.95 8.95
C ALA A 95 2.84 -11.92 10.14
N GLY A 96 1.71 -12.59 10.43
CA GLY A 96 1.63 -13.63 11.44
C GLY A 96 2.16 -13.20 12.82
N ARG A 97 3.19 -13.89 13.33
CA ARG A 97 3.82 -13.57 14.63
C ARG A 97 4.59 -12.24 14.65
N GLY A 98 4.87 -11.68 13.49
CA GLY A 98 5.53 -10.38 13.34
C GLY A 98 6.53 -10.37 12.19
N VAL A 99 6.58 -9.24 11.49
CA VAL A 99 7.59 -8.90 10.50
C VAL A 99 7.91 -7.41 10.63
N ILE A 100 9.18 -7.04 10.45
CA ILE A 100 9.57 -5.65 10.16
C ILE A 100 9.92 -5.62 8.67
N HIS A 101 9.37 -4.67 7.92
CA HIS A 101 9.62 -4.55 6.49
C HIS A 101 9.61 -3.10 6.01
N SER A 102 10.12 -2.87 4.81
CA SER A 102 10.06 -1.60 4.08
C SER A 102 9.35 -1.78 2.76
N GLU A 103 8.70 -0.72 2.30
CA GLU A 103 8.00 -0.62 1.02
C GLU A 103 8.42 0.68 0.35
N LEU A 104 9.47 0.63 -0.46
CA LEU A 104 10.13 1.81 -1.01
C LEU A 104 9.87 1.93 -2.52
N PRO A 105 10.00 3.13 -3.12
CA PRO A 105 10.00 3.26 -4.57
C PRO A 105 11.20 2.51 -5.17
N GLN A 106 11.03 1.93 -6.35
CA GLN A 106 12.17 1.43 -7.12
C GLN A 106 13.11 2.56 -7.53
N ASP A 107 14.35 2.21 -7.86
CA ASP A 107 15.39 3.20 -8.19
C ASP A 107 14.99 4.05 -9.39
N HIS A 108 14.35 3.46 -10.41
CA HIS A 108 13.88 4.21 -11.58
C HIS A 108 12.82 5.27 -11.21
N MET A 109 11.96 5.00 -10.22
CA MET A 109 10.98 5.97 -9.73
C MET A 109 11.66 7.12 -8.99
N MET A 110 12.75 6.83 -8.28
CA MET A 110 13.57 7.87 -7.65
C MET A 110 14.33 8.69 -8.69
N GLU A 111 14.90 8.07 -9.72
CA GLU A 111 15.73 8.74 -10.73
C GLU A 111 14.91 9.58 -11.71
N HIS A 112 13.71 9.12 -12.08
CA HIS A 112 12.93 9.73 -13.16
C HIS A 112 11.59 10.31 -12.70
N GLY A 113 11.17 10.00 -11.47
CA GLY A 113 9.79 10.24 -11.06
C GLY A 113 8.83 9.35 -11.85
N GLY A 114 7.58 9.79 -11.95
CA GLY A 114 6.55 9.05 -12.68
C GLY A 114 5.24 8.98 -11.92
N LEU A 115 4.25 8.35 -12.55
CA LEU A 115 2.97 8.08 -11.92
C LEU A 115 3.12 6.91 -10.94
N MET A 116 2.64 7.12 -9.71
CA MET A 116 2.52 6.09 -8.69
C MET A 116 1.04 5.93 -8.35
N HIS A 117 0.52 4.70 -8.45
CA HIS A 117 -0.86 4.36 -8.09
C HIS A 117 -0.92 2.91 -7.62
N GLY A 118 -1.56 2.67 -6.47
CA GLY A 118 -1.84 1.34 -5.93
C GLY A 118 -2.97 1.37 -4.92
#